data_AF-A0A925JUW7-F1
#
_entry.id   AF-A0A925JUW7-F1
#
_cell.length_a   1.000
_cell.length_b   1.000
_cell.length_c   1.000
_cell.angle_alpha   90.00
_cell.angle_beta   90.00
_cell.angle_gamma   90.00
#
_symmetry.space_group_name_H-M   'P 1'
#
loop_
_entity.id
_entity.type
_entity.pdbx_description
1 polymer ?
#
loop_
_entity_poly.entity_id
_entity_poly.type
_entity_poly.pdbx_seq_one_letter_code
_entity_poly.pdbx_strand_id
1 'polypeptide(L)'
;MSHPFFGKEFSFTQPDGSRLAVRGWGDQHRAVFETLDGYTVTRNPATGFYEYAAVVRNETELHPTGVRPDSVEPEALGIPRGARISRAAAVAEVEARAALPKPRWETRREQKRLGARVRALAAPGIAPAPPARTTVGDFVGLCLLVEFPDVSATISRQDVESFCNQEGYNGFGNRGSVRDYFLEVSTGKLNYTTVVAPWYTAQNPRAYYTNPDVEYGLRTRELIQEALQWRLAQGLDLSALTADDGGFVYATNVFYAGEVVNQWSEGLWPHASRLIHPFSLGGGIFASDYQITGMESELTLGTYCHENGHMLCDFPDLYDYGSPGIRSGGVGAFCLMCAGSNVEEKNPVHVGAYLKYEAGWADAAVPLQPGNFTARAGTNEFFILEKNSTEYFLLENRHQSGRDASLPDAGLAIWHVDVLGSNSREQMTLASHYECSLEQADGEFDMERGQQFGDDRDLFHAGWKDAFSGTTVPSSNWWDGTASGLTIKDIGPAGPAITLSVE
;
A
#
# COMPACT_ATOMS: atom_id res chain seq x y z
N MET A 1 -5.09 9.58 -2.07
CA MET A 1 -4.77 8.18 -2.31
C MET A 1 -3.82 7.76 -1.23
N SER A 2 -4.18 6.68 -0.57
CA SER A 2 -3.46 6.08 0.54
C SER A 2 -2.21 5.29 0.09
N HIS A 3 -2.13 4.93 -1.19
CA HIS A 3 -1.06 4.15 -1.81
C HIS A 3 -0.28 4.99 -2.85
N PRO A 4 0.86 4.47 -3.36
CA PRO A 4 1.65 5.15 -4.38
C PRO A 4 0.90 5.22 -5.70
N PHE A 5 1.21 6.25 -6.46
CA PHE A 5 0.77 6.43 -7.83
C PHE A 5 1.91 7.03 -8.65
N PHE A 6 2.04 6.58 -9.89
CA PHE A 6 3.09 7.00 -10.81
C PHE A 6 2.47 7.26 -12.16
N GLY A 7 2.59 8.50 -12.63
CA GLY A 7 2.05 8.86 -13.91
C GLY A 7 0.52 8.80 -13.99
N LYS A 8 -0.20 8.72 -12.85
CA LYS A 8 -1.67 8.68 -12.84
C LYS A 8 -2.21 10.05 -13.23
N GLU A 9 -3.21 10.07 -14.09
CA GLU A 9 -3.85 11.32 -14.49
C GLU A 9 -4.95 11.72 -13.50
N PHE A 10 -5.02 13.01 -13.20
CA PHE A 10 -6.01 13.63 -12.34
C PHE A 10 -6.60 14.86 -13.02
N SER A 11 -7.80 15.25 -12.63
CA SER A 11 -8.45 16.47 -13.09
C SER A 11 -8.66 17.41 -11.90
N PHE A 12 -7.84 18.46 -11.80
CA PHE A 12 -7.92 19.46 -10.74
C PHE A 12 -8.91 20.57 -11.08
N THR A 13 -9.81 20.90 -10.14
CA THR A 13 -10.71 22.05 -10.26
C THR A 13 -10.02 23.33 -9.83
N GLN A 14 -9.99 24.35 -10.68
CA GLN A 14 -9.50 25.69 -10.35
C GLN A 14 -10.57 26.51 -9.60
N PRO A 15 -10.20 27.59 -8.88
CA PRO A 15 -11.16 28.47 -8.20
C PRO A 15 -12.25 29.08 -9.10
N ASP A 16 -12.01 29.22 -10.41
CA ASP A 16 -13.00 29.71 -11.39
C ASP A 16 -13.89 28.60 -11.98
N GLY A 17 -13.74 27.35 -11.51
CA GLY A 17 -14.49 26.18 -11.97
C GLY A 17 -13.91 25.49 -13.21
N SER A 18 -12.86 26.03 -13.82
CA SER A 18 -12.14 25.35 -14.90
C SER A 18 -11.44 24.08 -14.40
N ARG A 19 -11.14 23.14 -15.32
CA ARG A 19 -10.47 21.88 -15.00
C ARG A 19 -9.07 21.86 -15.61
N LEU A 20 -8.08 21.41 -14.84
CA LEU A 20 -6.70 21.21 -15.25
C LEU A 20 -6.38 19.72 -15.21
N ALA A 21 -6.06 19.12 -16.36
CA ALA A 21 -5.54 17.76 -16.42
C ALA A 21 -4.07 17.76 -16.00
N VAL A 22 -3.75 16.93 -15.01
CA VAL A 22 -2.39 16.77 -14.49
C VAL A 22 -2.01 15.31 -14.43
N ARG A 23 -0.72 15.03 -14.54
CA ARG A 23 -0.12 13.74 -14.24
C ARG A 23 0.56 13.84 -12.87
N GLY A 24 0.30 12.87 -12.00
CA GLY A 24 0.80 12.88 -10.63
C GLY A 24 1.74 11.72 -10.31
N TRP A 25 2.68 11.99 -9.39
CA TRP A 25 3.58 11.01 -8.78
C TRP A 25 3.65 11.24 -7.27
N GLY A 26 3.41 10.21 -6.47
CA GLY A 26 3.45 10.34 -5.03
C GLY A 26 2.67 9.26 -4.30
N ASP A 27 2.32 9.57 -3.05
CA ASP A 27 1.56 8.73 -2.13
C ASP A 27 0.68 9.61 -1.22
N GLN A 28 0.27 9.07 -0.06
CA GLN A 28 -0.54 9.80 0.93
C GLN A 28 0.21 10.88 1.70
N HIS A 29 1.53 10.84 1.76
CA HIS A 29 2.35 11.78 2.52
C HIS A 29 2.83 12.92 1.66
N ARG A 30 3.11 12.64 0.38
CA ARG A 30 3.57 13.64 -0.57
C ARG A 30 3.29 13.28 -2.02
N ALA A 31 2.86 14.29 -2.79
CA ALA A 31 2.73 14.20 -4.23
C ALA A 31 3.38 15.37 -4.98
N VAL A 32 3.74 15.13 -6.25
CA VAL A 32 4.10 16.15 -7.24
C VAL A 32 3.19 15.94 -8.45
N PHE A 33 2.74 17.04 -9.03
CA PHE A 33 1.88 17.05 -10.19
C PHE A 33 2.52 17.87 -11.30
N GLU A 34 2.35 17.40 -12.53
CA GLU A 34 2.76 18.08 -13.74
C GLU A 34 1.57 18.20 -14.68
N THR A 35 1.59 19.18 -15.57
CA THR A 35 0.74 19.16 -16.77
C THR A 35 1.06 17.92 -17.62
N LEU A 36 0.17 17.54 -18.55
CA LEU A 36 0.37 16.34 -19.38
C LEU A 36 1.62 16.41 -20.28
N ASP A 37 2.13 17.61 -20.54
CA ASP A 37 3.37 17.92 -21.23
C ASP A 37 4.58 18.09 -20.27
N GLY A 38 4.45 17.83 -18.96
CA GLY A 38 5.59 17.63 -18.06
C GLY A 38 6.10 18.88 -17.34
N TYR A 39 5.28 19.92 -17.19
CA TYR A 39 5.60 21.10 -16.38
C TYR A 39 5.02 20.97 -14.98
N THR A 40 5.87 21.03 -13.95
CA THR A 40 5.45 20.96 -12.55
C THR A 40 4.48 22.09 -12.22
N VAL A 41 3.41 21.75 -11.50
CA VAL A 41 2.43 22.72 -11.00
C VAL A 41 2.37 22.70 -9.47
N THR A 42 2.08 23.85 -8.87
CA THR A 42 1.83 23.99 -7.43
C THR A 42 0.71 24.99 -7.18
N ARG A 43 0.01 24.83 -6.05
CA ARG A 43 -1.09 25.73 -5.67
C ARG A 43 -0.52 27.05 -5.17
N ASN A 44 -1.01 28.16 -5.71
CA ASN A 44 -0.71 29.48 -5.20
C ASN A 44 -1.54 29.75 -3.93
N PRO A 45 -0.92 29.93 -2.75
CA PRO A 45 -1.66 30.08 -1.50
C PRO A 45 -2.47 31.39 -1.42
N ALA A 46 -2.14 32.40 -2.24
CA ALA A 46 -2.86 33.67 -2.25
C ALA A 46 -4.10 33.65 -3.16
N THR A 47 -4.04 32.93 -4.28
CA THR A 47 -5.11 32.92 -5.30
C THR A 47 -5.92 31.62 -5.31
N GLY A 48 -5.35 30.53 -4.78
CA GLY A 48 -5.91 29.19 -4.81
C GLY A 48 -5.77 28.45 -6.14
N PHE A 49 -5.23 29.10 -7.18
CA PHE A 49 -5.02 28.50 -8.51
C PHE A 49 -3.78 27.59 -8.52
N TYR A 50 -3.80 26.55 -9.36
CA TYR A 50 -2.57 25.85 -9.71
C TYR A 50 -1.86 26.59 -10.82
N GLU A 51 -0.59 26.89 -10.56
CA GLU A 51 0.28 27.65 -11.44
C GLU A 51 1.51 26.79 -11.74
N TYR A 52 2.20 27.09 -12.85
CA TYR A 52 3.52 26.50 -13.09
C TYR A 52 4.42 26.77 -11.88
N ALA A 53 5.20 25.77 -11.50
CA ALA A 53 6.09 25.84 -10.35
C ALA A 53 7.54 26.04 -10.78
N ALA A 54 8.27 26.84 -10.01
CA ALA A 54 9.72 26.95 -10.10
C ALA A 54 10.34 26.55 -8.76
N VAL A 55 11.49 25.90 -8.82
CA VAL A 55 12.29 25.61 -7.62
C VAL A 55 13.03 26.89 -7.23
N VAL A 56 12.78 27.39 -6.02
CA VAL A 56 13.52 28.55 -5.49
C VAL A 56 14.75 28.07 -4.73
N ARG A 57 15.74 28.97 -4.58
CA ARG A 57 17.03 28.82 -3.88
C ARG A 57 17.15 27.61 -2.95
N ASN A 58 18.25 26.87 -3.11
CA ASN A 58 18.64 25.68 -2.33
C ASN A 58 17.75 24.44 -2.51
N GLU A 59 16.85 24.43 -3.50
CA GLU A 59 16.06 23.25 -3.85
C GLU A 59 15.19 22.74 -2.69
N THR A 60 14.59 23.65 -1.91
CA THR A 60 13.81 23.26 -0.73
C THR A 60 12.30 23.38 -0.91
N GLU A 61 11.83 24.18 -1.86
CA GLU A 61 10.41 24.49 -2.02
C GLU A 61 10.04 24.75 -3.48
N LEU A 62 8.84 24.34 -3.87
CA LEU A 62 8.22 24.72 -5.14
C LEU A 62 7.40 26.00 -4.94
N HIS A 63 7.74 27.05 -5.67
CA HIS A 63 6.97 28.29 -5.65
C HIS A 63 6.11 28.44 -6.90
N PRO A 64 4.86 28.93 -6.76
CA PRO A 64 4.03 29.29 -7.88
C PRO A 64 4.67 30.47 -8.65
N THR A 65 4.70 30.36 -9.98
CA THR A 65 5.32 31.36 -10.87
C THR A 65 4.44 32.57 -11.13
N GLY A 66 3.17 32.56 -10.73
CA GLY A 66 2.17 33.55 -11.15
C GLY A 66 1.52 33.23 -12.50
N VAL A 67 1.91 32.14 -13.16
CA VAL A 67 1.44 31.79 -14.51
C VAL A 67 0.63 30.50 -14.47
N ARG A 68 -0.58 30.56 -15.02
CA ARG A 68 -1.48 29.41 -15.08
C ARG A 68 -1.23 28.58 -16.35
N PRO A 69 -1.39 27.25 -16.28
CA PRO A 69 -1.23 26.41 -17.47
C PRO A 69 -2.19 26.70 -18.62
N ASP A 70 -3.36 27.27 -18.33
CA ASP A 70 -4.38 27.63 -19.31
C ASP A 70 -4.18 29.01 -19.93
N SER A 71 -3.22 29.82 -19.44
CA SER A 71 -3.08 31.21 -19.84
C SER A 71 -1.94 31.49 -20.82
N VAL A 72 -0.79 30.83 -20.67
CA VAL A 72 0.41 31.05 -21.49
C VAL A 72 1.20 29.76 -21.66
N GLU A 73 1.74 29.55 -22.86
CA GLU A 73 2.66 28.45 -23.16
C GLU A 73 3.96 28.58 -22.33
N PRO A 74 4.34 27.56 -21.55
CA PRO A 74 5.44 27.65 -20.59
C PRO A 74 6.82 27.78 -21.27
N GLU A 75 6.94 27.28 -22.50
CA GLU A 75 8.16 27.38 -23.32
C GLU A 75 8.51 28.83 -23.66
N ALA A 76 7.49 29.66 -23.90
CA ALA A 76 7.66 31.09 -24.17
C ALA A 76 8.19 31.86 -22.94
N LEU A 77 8.07 31.26 -21.75
CA LEU A 77 8.46 31.84 -20.46
C LEU A 77 9.76 31.26 -19.90
N GLY A 78 10.37 30.31 -20.61
CA GLY A 78 11.61 29.65 -20.17
C GLY A 78 11.47 28.82 -18.90
N ILE A 79 10.25 28.35 -18.59
CA ILE A 79 9.99 27.49 -17.44
C ILE A 79 10.54 26.08 -17.74
N PRO A 80 11.39 25.49 -16.87
CA PRO A 80 11.89 24.14 -17.10
C PRO A 80 10.83 23.08 -16.79
N ARG A 81 10.88 21.96 -17.52
CA ARG A 81 10.11 20.74 -17.21
C ARG A 81 10.71 20.02 -16.00
N GLY A 82 9.90 19.24 -15.29
CA GLY A 82 10.40 18.34 -14.24
C GLY A 82 10.99 19.04 -13.01
N ALA A 83 10.56 20.26 -12.66
CA ALA A 83 10.98 20.93 -11.44
C ALA A 83 10.67 20.06 -10.19
N ARG A 84 11.66 19.84 -9.33
CA ARG A 84 11.59 19.03 -8.09
C ARG A 84 12.41 19.67 -6.97
N ILE A 85 12.04 19.42 -5.72
CA ILE A 85 12.88 19.80 -4.56
C ILE A 85 13.89 18.68 -4.24
N SER A 86 14.95 19.02 -3.51
CA SER A 86 15.99 18.09 -3.05
C SER A 86 15.46 17.04 -2.08
N ARG A 87 16.10 15.86 -2.04
CA ARG A 87 15.77 14.74 -1.14
C ARG A 87 15.72 15.16 0.33
N ALA A 88 16.65 16.01 0.77
CA ALA A 88 16.74 16.44 2.16
C ALA A 88 15.53 17.31 2.58
N ALA A 89 15.16 18.29 1.75
CA ALA A 89 13.97 19.12 1.99
C ALA A 89 12.68 18.29 1.98
N ALA A 90 12.71 17.27 1.14
CA ALA A 90 11.66 16.33 0.96
C ALA A 90 11.34 15.47 2.19
N VAL A 91 12.37 14.89 2.78
CA VAL A 91 12.28 14.16 4.05
C VAL A 91 11.83 15.08 5.17
N ALA A 92 12.40 16.29 5.24
CA ALA A 92 12.05 17.27 6.27
C ALA A 92 10.57 17.68 6.25
N GLU A 93 9.94 17.80 5.07
CA GLU A 93 8.51 18.11 4.95
C GLU A 93 7.62 16.99 5.52
N VAL A 94 7.95 15.73 5.24
CA VAL A 94 7.22 14.56 5.76
C VAL A 94 7.39 14.44 7.27
N GLU A 95 8.62 14.61 7.77
CA GLU A 95 8.93 14.58 9.21
C GLU A 95 8.22 15.71 9.98
N ALA A 96 8.14 16.91 9.41
CA ALA A 96 7.45 18.05 10.03
C ALA A 96 5.94 17.83 10.20
N ARG A 97 5.32 16.93 9.41
CA ARG A 97 3.89 16.58 9.50
C ARG A 97 3.59 15.54 10.59
N ALA A 98 4.59 14.96 11.24
CA ALA A 98 4.42 13.89 12.24
C ALA A 98 4.05 14.44 13.64
N ALA A 99 2.80 14.89 13.82
CA ALA A 99 2.29 15.37 15.11
C ALA A 99 1.14 14.53 15.71
N LEU A 100 0.68 13.50 14.99
CA LEU A 100 -0.42 12.63 15.44
C LEU A 100 0.13 11.37 16.15
N PRO A 101 -0.70 10.65 16.96
CA PRO A 101 -0.39 9.31 17.55
C PRO A 101 0.01 8.29 16.47
N LYS A 102 0.14 6.97 16.67
CA LYS A 102 0.29 6.04 15.51
C LYS A 102 -1.00 5.24 15.29
N PRO A 103 -1.30 4.76 14.05
CA PRO A 103 -2.34 3.76 13.87
C PRO A 103 -2.06 2.55 14.75
N ARG A 104 -3.12 1.80 15.07
CA ARG A 104 -3.01 0.57 15.86
C ARG A 104 -2.16 -0.47 15.14
N TRP A 105 -2.30 -0.61 13.83
CA TRP A 105 -1.49 -1.56 13.07
C TRP A 105 0.02 -1.23 13.15
N GLU A 106 0.42 0.05 13.03
CA GLU A 106 1.82 0.45 13.20
C GLU A 106 2.31 0.16 14.61
N THR A 107 1.48 0.43 15.62
CA THR A 107 1.86 0.15 17.03
C THR A 107 2.12 -1.34 17.25
N ARG A 108 1.25 -2.22 16.74
CA ARG A 108 1.43 -3.67 16.82
C ARG A 108 2.68 -4.11 16.06
N ARG A 109 2.91 -3.52 14.89
CA ARG A 109 4.09 -3.78 14.08
C ARG A 109 5.39 -3.38 14.77
N GLU A 110 5.43 -2.21 15.42
CA GLU A 110 6.59 -1.75 16.18
C GLU A 110 6.90 -2.67 17.37
N GLN A 111 5.87 -3.16 18.06
CA GLN A 111 6.02 -4.16 19.11
C GLN A 111 6.62 -5.46 18.57
N LYS A 112 6.16 -5.94 17.40
CA LYS A 112 6.72 -7.13 16.72
C LYS A 112 8.19 -6.93 16.38
N ARG A 113 8.55 -5.78 15.80
CA ARG A 113 9.93 -5.43 15.44
C ARG A 113 10.83 -5.28 16.65
N LEU A 114 10.34 -4.68 17.74
CA LEU A 114 11.08 -4.60 18.99
C LEU A 114 11.37 -6.01 19.54
N GLY A 115 10.39 -6.90 19.50
CA GLY A 115 10.57 -8.32 19.85
C GLY A 115 11.63 -9.00 18.97
N ALA A 116 11.63 -8.74 17.66
CA ALA A 116 12.64 -9.24 16.74
C ALA A 116 14.05 -8.72 17.06
N ARG A 117 14.20 -7.42 17.37
CA ARG A 117 15.47 -6.83 17.81
C ARG A 117 16.00 -7.48 19.08
N VAL A 118 15.12 -7.65 20.08
CA VAL A 118 15.50 -8.30 21.34
C VAL A 118 15.97 -9.74 21.10
N ARG A 119 15.28 -10.49 20.22
CA ARG A 119 15.70 -11.86 19.85
C ARG A 119 17.04 -11.89 19.12
N ALA A 120 17.26 -10.99 18.17
CA ALA A 120 18.51 -10.91 17.43
C ALA A 120 19.72 -10.60 18.34
N LEU A 121 19.49 -9.88 19.44
CA LEU A 121 20.51 -9.55 20.45
C LEU A 121 20.61 -10.60 21.58
N ALA A 122 19.64 -11.49 21.72
CA ALA A 122 19.60 -12.47 22.79
C ALA A 122 20.58 -13.62 22.53
N ALA A 123 21.22 -14.11 23.59
CA ALA A 123 21.97 -15.36 23.53
C ALA A 123 21.02 -16.53 23.21
N PRO A 124 21.49 -17.58 22.48
CA PRO A 124 20.67 -18.75 22.20
C PRO A 124 20.06 -19.34 23.49
N GLY A 125 18.74 -19.45 23.55
CA GLY A 125 18.02 -20.09 24.65
C GLY A 125 17.42 -19.18 25.73
N ILE A 126 17.55 -17.85 25.63
CA ILE A 126 16.89 -16.91 26.55
C ILE A 126 16.15 -15.83 25.75
N ALA A 127 14.99 -16.18 25.20
CA ALA A 127 14.08 -15.17 24.66
C ALA A 127 12.63 -15.50 25.05
N PRO A 128 11.92 -14.63 25.79
CA PRO A 128 10.48 -14.72 25.84
C PRO A 128 9.91 -14.46 24.44
N ALA A 129 9.08 -15.38 23.94
CA ALA A 129 8.33 -15.16 22.72
C ALA A 129 7.15 -14.21 23.05
N PRO A 130 7.10 -12.95 22.56
CA PRO A 130 5.80 -12.30 22.46
C PRO A 130 4.90 -13.21 21.62
N PRO A 131 3.59 -13.29 21.91
CA PRO A 131 2.70 -14.10 21.10
C PRO A 131 2.85 -13.68 19.63
N ALA A 132 3.19 -14.65 18.78
CA ALA A 132 3.15 -14.44 17.34
C ALA A 132 1.67 -14.26 16.97
N ARG A 133 1.27 -13.03 16.69
CA ARG A 133 -0.04 -12.78 16.11
C ARG A 133 0.05 -13.15 14.63
N THR A 134 -0.64 -14.23 14.26
CA THR A 134 -0.96 -14.55 12.88
C THR A 134 -2.34 -13.99 12.55
N THR A 135 -2.63 -13.81 11.27
CA THR A 135 -3.94 -13.35 10.79
C THR A 135 -4.67 -14.53 10.18
N VAL A 136 -5.03 -15.50 11.03
CA VAL A 136 -5.68 -16.75 10.66
C VAL A 136 -7.02 -16.87 11.38
N GLY A 137 -8.05 -17.30 10.67
CA GLY A 137 -9.42 -17.47 11.16
C GLY A 137 -10.38 -16.42 10.61
N ASP A 138 -11.48 -16.22 11.33
CA ASP A 138 -12.55 -15.30 10.97
C ASP A 138 -12.29 -13.91 11.54
N PHE A 139 -12.31 -12.91 10.66
CA PHE A 139 -12.21 -11.50 11.03
C PHE A 139 -13.42 -10.74 10.49
N VAL A 140 -13.97 -9.85 11.29
CA VAL A 140 -15.13 -9.04 10.93
C VAL A 140 -14.82 -7.57 11.16
N GLY A 141 -14.86 -6.79 10.08
CA GLY A 141 -14.73 -5.34 10.09
C GLY A 141 -16.08 -4.61 10.10
N LEU A 142 -16.02 -3.28 10.13
CA LEU A 142 -17.17 -2.40 10.02
C LEU A 142 -17.04 -1.52 8.78
N CYS A 143 -18.09 -1.43 7.95
CA CYS A 143 -18.17 -0.46 6.86
C CYS A 143 -19.29 0.54 7.13
N LEU A 144 -18.93 1.82 7.27
CA LEU A 144 -19.84 2.94 7.39
C LEU A 144 -20.19 3.48 6.00
N LEU A 145 -21.48 3.72 5.77
CA LEU A 145 -22.00 4.33 4.56
C LEU A 145 -22.53 5.71 4.88
N VAL A 146 -22.01 6.73 4.22
CA VAL A 146 -22.32 8.13 4.50
C VAL A 146 -22.87 8.82 3.25
N GLU A 147 -24.03 9.45 3.37
CA GLU A 147 -24.56 10.39 2.38
C GLU A 147 -24.70 11.78 2.99
N PHE A 148 -24.94 12.78 2.15
CA PHE A 148 -25.06 14.18 2.58
C PHE A 148 -26.49 14.69 2.32
N PRO A 149 -26.97 15.71 3.06
CA PRO A 149 -28.28 16.31 2.82
C PRO A 149 -28.52 16.78 1.39
N ASP A 150 -27.45 17.13 0.66
CA ASP A 150 -27.44 17.63 -0.71
C ASP A 150 -26.88 16.64 -1.75
N VAL A 151 -26.34 15.49 -1.32
CA VAL A 151 -25.73 14.48 -2.19
C VAL A 151 -26.10 13.07 -1.71
N SER A 152 -27.01 12.43 -2.43
CA SER A 152 -27.45 11.06 -2.18
C SER A 152 -26.52 10.02 -2.81
N ALA A 153 -26.50 8.83 -2.22
CA ALA A 153 -25.75 7.70 -2.76
C ALA A 153 -26.32 7.18 -4.09
N THR A 154 -25.44 6.83 -5.01
CA THR A 154 -25.75 6.21 -6.30
C THR A 154 -25.59 4.68 -6.28
N ILE A 155 -24.67 4.19 -5.45
CA ILE A 155 -24.41 2.76 -5.22
C ILE A 155 -25.26 2.30 -4.05
N SER A 156 -26.00 1.18 -4.21
CA SER A 156 -26.89 0.72 -3.14
C SER A 156 -26.10 0.08 -1.99
N ARG A 157 -26.67 0.07 -0.79
CA ARG A 157 -26.07 -0.67 0.34
C ARG A 157 -25.83 -2.14 0.01
N GLN A 158 -26.74 -2.76 -0.77
CA GLN A 158 -26.62 -4.16 -1.17
C GLN A 158 -25.43 -4.37 -2.11
N ASP A 159 -25.13 -3.41 -2.97
CA ASP A 159 -23.94 -3.49 -3.83
C ASP A 159 -22.66 -3.45 -2.99
N VAL A 160 -22.62 -2.62 -1.94
CA VAL A 160 -21.48 -2.58 -1.01
C VAL A 160 -21.36 -3.87 -0.19
N GLU A 161 -22.49 -4.38 0.33
CA GLU A 161 -22.54 -5.66 1.03
C GLU A 161 -22.01 -6.79 0.14
N SER A 162 -22.40 -6.80 -1.13
CA SER A 162 -21.95 -7.78 -2.12
C SER A 162 -20.46 -7.60 -2.44
N PHE A 163 -20.00 -6.37 -2.66
CA PHE A 163 -18.60 -6.04 -2.88
C PHE A 163 -17.70 -6.47 -1.71
N CYS A 164 -18.16 -6.31 -0.47
CA CYS A 164 -17.40 -6.72 0.71
C CYS A 164 -17.42 -8.23 0.93
N ASN A 165 -18.57 -8.90 0.76
CA ASN A 165 -18.79 -10.24 1.35
C ASN A 165 -19.22 -11.35 0.39
N GLN A 166 -19.76 -11.02 -0.80
CA GLN A 166 -20.35 -12.03 -1.69
C GLN A 166 -19.26 -12.90 -2.32
N GLU A 167 -19.39 -14.21 -2.16
CA GLU A 167 -18.54 -15.18 -2.83
C GLU A 167 -18.75 -15.12 -4.36
N GLY A 168 -17.66 -15.04 -5.11
CA GLY A 168 -17.69 -14.94 -6.56
C GLY A 168 -18.29 -13.63 -7.07
N TYR A 169 -18.21 -12.55 -6.30
CA TYR A 169 -18.70 -11.23 -6.72
C TYR A 169 -18.04 -10.76 -8.02
N ASN A 170 -18.82 -10.17 -8.91
CA ASN A 170 -18.35 -9.65 -10.20
C ASN A 170 -18.90 -8.26 -10.54
N GLY A 171 -19.54 -7.60 -9.57
CA GLY A 171 -20.09 -6.25 -9.75
C GLY A 171 -18.99 -5.24 -10.07
N PHE A 172 -19.33 -4.25 -10.89
CA PHE A 172 -18.39 -3.24 -11.41
C PHE A 172 -17.18 -3.80 -12.16
N GLY A 173 -17.17 -5.09 -12.52
CA GLY A 173 -16.05 -5.76 -13.19
C GLY A 173 -14.95 -6.25 -12.25
N ASN A 174 -15.19 -6.28 -10.93
CA ASN A 174 -14.23 -6.82 -9.97
C ASN A 174 -14.08 -8.33 -10.09
N ARG A 175 -12.87 -8.85 -9.81
CA ARG A 175 -12.61 -10.30 -9.70
C ARG A 175 -12.76 -10.75 -8.25
N GLY A 176 -14.01 -10.99 -7.84
CA GLY A 176 -14.38 -11.38 -6.48
C GLY A 176 -14.68 -10.19 -5.59
N SER A 177 -15.13 -10.50 -4.37
CA SER A 177 -15.32 -9.54 -3.28
C SER A 177 -14.02 -9.30 -2.51
N VAL A 178 -14.04 -8.34 -1.58
CA VAL A 178 -12.95 -8.16 -0.60
C VAL A 178 -12.71 -9.47 0.17
N ARG A 179 -13.78 -10.19 0.55
CA ARG A 179 -13.69 -11.52 1.16
C ARG A 179 -12.99 -12.53 0.24
N ASP A 180 -13.38 -12.59 -1.04
CA ASP A 180 -12.74 -13.50 -2.02
C ASP A 180 -11.25 -13.21 -2.18
N TYR A 181 -10.85 -11.93 -2.11
CA TYR A 181 -9.45 -11.53 -2.16
C TYR A 181 -8.66 -12.15 -1.00
N PHE A 182 -9.09 -11.91 0.24
CA PHE A 182 -8.36 -12.43 1.40
C PHE A 182 -8.43 -13.95 1.51
N LEU A 183 -9.52 -14.60 1.10
CA LEU A 183 -9.61 -16.06 1.03
C LEU A 183 -8.61 -16.65 0.02
N GLU A 184 -8.53 -16.10 -1.19
CA GLU A 184 -7.63 -16.59 -2.24
C GLU A 184 -6.16 -16.39 -1.85
N VAL A 185 -5.78 -15.18 -1.43
CA VAL A 185 -4.38 -14.85 -1.12
C VAL A 185 -3.86 -15.57 0.13
N SER A 186 -4.74 -15.92 1.08
CA SER A 186 -4.39 -16.66 2.29
C SER A 186 -4.52 -18.18 2.16
N THR A 187 -4.87 -18.70 0.98
CA THR A 187 -5.24 -20.10 0.74
C THR A 187 -6.30 -20.63 1.73
N GLY A 188 -7.30 -19.79 2.01
CA GLY A 188 -8.44 -20.10 2.88
C GLY A 188 -8.18 -19.91 4.38
N LYS A 189 -7.02 -19.39 4.77
CA LYS A 189 -6.65 -19.21 6.19
C LYS A 189 -7.22 -17.94 6.82
N LEU A 190 -7.53 -16.91 6.03
CA LEU A 190 -8.20 -15.70 6.49
C LEU A 190 -9.57 -15.58 5.81
N ASN A 191 -10.63 -15.63 6.62
CA ASN A 191 -11.98 -15.32 6.19
C ASN A 191 -12.37 -13.93 6.75
N TYR A 192 -12.15 -12.89 5.93
CA TYR A 192 -12.50 -11.52 6.30
C TYR A 192 -13.87 -11.13 5.75
N THR A 193 -14.79 -10.74 6.63
CA THR A 193 -16.10 -10.19 6.28
C THR A 193 -16.27 -8.80 6.87
N THR A 194 -17.27 -8.07 6.40
CA THR A 194 -17.54 -6.71 6.85
C THR A 194 -19.01 -6.52 7.15
N VAL A 195 -19.35 -5.97 8.32
CA VAL A 195 -20.71 -5.50 8.61
C VAL A 195 -20.93 -4.19 7.87
N VAL A 196 -21.76 -4.17 6.83
CA VAL A 196 -22.11 -2.93 6.12
C VAL A 196 -23.28 -2.23 6.80
N ALA A 197 -23.01 -1.06 7.36
CA ALA A 197 -23.99 -0.22 8.04
C ALA A 197 -25.11 0.26 7.10
N PRO A 198 -26.29 0.61 7.61
CA PRO A 198 -27.25 1.41 6.86
C PRO A 198 -26.68 2.80 6.56
N TRP A 199 -27.24 3.48 5.56
CA TRP A 199 -26.86 4.84 5.20
C TRP A 199 -27.09 5.80 6.36
N TYR A 200 -26.03 6.55 6.70
CA TYR A 200 -26.06 7.68 7.59
C TYR A 200 -26.08 8.98 6.77
N THR A 201 -27.06 9.85 7.00
CA THR A 201 -27.06 11.20 6.43
C THR A 201 -26.29 12.15 7.34
N ALA A 202 -25.20 12.73 6.84
CA ALA A 202 -24.35 13.68 7.55
C ALA A 202 -25.12 14.91 8.05
N GLN A 203 -24.65 15.54 9.13
CA GLN A 203 -25.35 16.70 9.71
C GLN A 203 -25.29 17.95 8.82
N ASN A 204 -24.25 18.07 8.00
CA ASN A 204 -24.02 19.22 7.13
C ASN A 204 -24.00 18.82 5.64
N PRO A 205 -24.23 19.77 4.71
CA PRO A 205 -24.04 19.55 3.28
C PRO A 205 -22.59 19.14 2.94
N ARG A 206 -22.38 18.44 1.83
CA ARG A 206 -21.06 17.91 1.43
C ARG A 206 -19.96 18.97 1.45
N ALA A 207 -20.28 20.19 0.98
CA ALA A 207 -19.36 21.32 0.93
C ALA A 207 -18.72 21.68 2.29
N TYR A 208 -19.39 21.37 3.41
CA TYR A 208 -18.84 21.57 4.75
C TYR A 208 -17.64 20.66 5.03
N TYR A 209 -17.77 19.37 4.67
CA TYR A 209 -16.75 18.35 4.94
C TYR A 209 -15.63 18.39 3.91
N THR A 210 -15.94 18.83 2.69
CA THR A 210 -14.99 18.97 1.57
C THR A 210 -14.35 20.36 1.50
N ASN A 211 -14.43 21.18 2.56
CA ASN A 211 -13.86 22.52 2.55
C ASN A 211 -12.32 22.46 2.55
N PRO A 212 -11.63 22.94 1.48
CA PRO A 212 -10.17 22.88 1.39
C PRO A 212 -9.45 23.88 2.30
N ASP A 213 -10.16 24.86 2.86
CA ASP A 213 -9.58 25.84 3.80
C ASP A 213 -9.52 25.31 5.24
N VAL A 214 -10.06 24.11 5.49
CA VAL A 214 -9.96 23.42 6.78
C VAL A 214 -8.82 22.41 6.73
N GLU A 215 -8.06 22.32 7.83
CA GLU A 215 -6.97 21.36 7.98
C GLU A 215 -7.42 19.94 7.58
N TYR A 216 -6.61 19.31 6.73
CA TYR A 216 -6.92 18.01 6.14
C TYR A 216 -7.14 16.92 7.21
N GLY A 217 -8.18 16.12 7.00
CA GLY A 217 -8.58 15.05 7.90
C GLY A 217 -9.35 15.51 9.15
N LEU A 218 -9.43 16.81 9.46
CA LEU A 218 -10.24 17.29 10.58
C LEU A 218 -11.72 16.99 10.36
N ARG A 219 -12.27 17.39 9.20
CA ARG A 219 -13.66 17.13 8.80
C ARG A 219 -13.96 15.65 8.56
N THR A 220 -12.98 14.89 8.06
CA THR A 220 -13.10 13.45 7.90
C THR A 220 -13.35 12.77 9.24
N ARG A 221 -12.56 13.10 10.26
CA ARG A 221 -12.70 12.49 11.60
C ARG A 221 -14.03 12.87 12.25
N GLU A 222 -14.46 14.11 12.09
CA GLU A 222 -15.79 14.56 12.51
C GLU A 222 -16.90 13.74 11.84
N LEU A 223 -16.87 13.59 10.51
CA LEU A 223 -17.85 12.81 9.76
C LEU A 223 -17.92 11.34 10.20
N ILE A 224 -16.76 10.72 10.45
CA ILE A 224 -16.68 9.33 10.93
C ILE A 224 -17.26 9.23 12.35
N GLN A 225 -16.95 10.18 13.23
CA GLN A 225 -17.49 10.21 14.60
C GLN A 225 -19.01 10.38 14.60
N GLU A 226 -19.55 11.24 13.74
CA GLU A 226 -20.99 11.40 13.53
C GLU A 226 -21.65 10.07 13.13
N ALA A 227 -21.08 9.39 12.11
CA ALA A 227 -21.60 8.12 11.61
C ALA A 227 -21.51 6.99 12.64
N LEU A 228 -20.40 6.90 13.39
CA LEU A 228 -20.23 5.92 14.48
C LEU A 228 -21.22 6.15 15.61
N GLN A 229 -21.39 7.41 16.04
CA GLN A 229 -22.34 7.78 17.09
C GLN A 229 -23.77 7.43 16.68
N TRP A 230 -24.16 7.77 15.45
CA TRP A 230 -25.46 7.42 14.91
C TRP A 230 -25.65 5.90 14.84
N ARG A 231 -24.66 5.17 14.31
CA ARG A 231 -24.76 3.71 14.15
C ARG A 231 -24.86 2.99 15.48
N LEU A 232 -24.13 3.46 16.51
CA LEU A 232 -24.22 2.95 17.87
C LEU A 232 -25.61 3.15 18.47
N ALA A 233 -26.22 4.32 18.26
CA ALA A 233 -27.59 4.60 18.70
C ALA A 233 -28.64 3.70 18.01
N GLN A 234 -28.34 3.17 16.82
CA GLN A 234 -29.17 2.19 16.11
C GLN A 234 -28.92 0.72 16.55
N GLY A 235 -28.20 0.48 17.65
CA GLY A 235 -27.93 -0.86 18.15
C GLY A 235 -26.92 -1.61 17.28
N LEU A 236 -25.70 -1.08 17.16
CA LEU A 236 -24.59 -1.82 16.56
C LEU A 236 -24.28 -3.05 17.42
N ASP A 237 -24.35 -4.24 16.83
CA ASP A 237 -23.89 -5.47 17.49
C ASP A 237 -22.36 -5.51 17.49
N LEU A 238 -21.77 -5.23 18.64
CA LEU A 238 -20.33 -5.22 18.82
C LEU A 238 -19.74 -6.63 18.91
N SER A 239 -20.54 -7.63 19.27
CA SER A 239 -20.07 -9.01 19.41
C SER A 239 -19.72 -9.64 18.07
N ALA A 240 -20.27 -9.09 16.98
CA ALA A 240 -19.95 -9.48 15.62
C ALA A 240 -18.58 -8.94 15.16
N LEU A 241 -18.03 -7.88 15.76
CA LEU A 241 -16.80 -7.24 15.29
C LEU A 241 -15.57 -7.87 15.91
N THR A 242 -14.51 -8.06 15.12
CA THR A 242 -13.23 -8.55 15.61
C THR A 242 -12.37 -7.38 16.07
N ALA A 243 -11.90 -7.44 17.31
CA ALA A 243 -11.02 -6.44 17.91
C ALA A 243 -9.69 -7.06 18.35
N ASP A 244 -8.66 -6.22 18.47
CA ASP A 244 -7.37 -6.60 19.05
C ASP A 244 -7.45 -6.73 20.58
N ASP A 245 -6.33 -7.13 21.20
CA ASP A 245 -6.20 -7.31 22.65
C ASP A 245 -6.42 -6.01 23.47
N GLY A 246 -6.30 -4.86 22.82
CA GLY A 246 -6.64 -3.55 23.38
C GLY A 246 -8.10 -3.14 23.17
N GLY A 247 -8.92 -4.00 22.56
CA GLY A 247 -10.32 -3.71 22.23
C GLY A 247 -10.51 -2.87 20.97
N PHE A 248 -9.49 -2.67 20.13
CA PHE A 248 -9.61 -1.89 18.91
C PHE A 248 -10.11 -2.76 17.76
N VAL A 249 -11.25 -2.40 17.15
CA VAL A 249 -11.74 -3.06 15.93
C VAL A 249 -10.67 -3.00 14.85
N TYR A 250 -10.37 -4.14 14.22
CA TYR A 250 -9.25 -4.20 13.28
C TYR A 250 -9.42 -3.28 12.09
N ALA A 251 -10.58 -3.31 11.44
CA ALA A 251 -10.83 -2.59 10.20
C ALA A 251 -12.13 -1.79 10.25
N THR A 252 -12.00 -0.46 10.17
CA THR A 252 -13.13 0.46 9.95
C THR A 252 -13.00 1.04 8.54
N ASN A 253 -13.97 0.78 7.69
CA ASN A 253 -14.01 1.25 6.31
C ASN A 253 -15.12 2.29 6.18
N VAL A 254 -14.88 3.36 5.44
CA VAL A 254 -15.87 4.42 5.24
C VAL A 254 -16.03 4.70 3.76
N PHE A 255 -17.26 4.61 3.30
CA PHE A 255 -17.64 5.08 1.98
C PHE A 255 -18.55 6.29 2.12
N TYR A 256 -18.29 7.34 1.33
CA TYR A 256 -19.16 8.50 1.26
C TYR A 256 -19.74 8.69 -0.16
N ALA A 257 -20.96 9.23 -0.24
CA ALA A 257 -21.68 9.42 -1.49
C ALA A 257 -21.07 10.51 -2.39
N GLY A 258 -20.99 10.22 -3.68
CA GLY A 258 -20.60 11.15 -4.73
C GLY A 258 -19.10 11.16 -5.03
N GLU A 259 -18.75 11.91 -6.07
CA GLU A 259 -17.37 12.01 -6.55
C GLU A 259 -16.40 12.67 -5.56
N VAL A 260 -15.12 12.37 -5.72
CA VAL A 260 -14.03 13.07 -5.05
C VAL A 260 -13.89 14.47 -5.64
N VAL A 261 -14.34 15.50 -4.92
CA VAL A 261 -14.30 16.91 -5.37
C VAL A 261 -13.05 17.66 -4.92
N ASN A 262 -12.39 17.17 -3.87
CA ASN A 262 -11.16 17.75 -3.36
C ASN A 262 -9.95 17.32 -4.18
N GLN A 263 -8.89 18.13 -4.12
CA GLN A 263 -7.60 17.77 -4.65
C GLN A 263 -6.78 16.99 -3.60
N TRP A 264 -5.55 16.62 -3.97
CA TRP A 264 -4.70 15.84 -3.10
C TRP A 264 -4.46 16.53 -1.74
N SER A 265 -4.68 15.77 -0.66
CA SER A 265 -4.50 16.24 0.72
C SER A 265 -5.43 17.40 1.15
N GLU A 266 -6.64 17.46 0.58
CA GLU A 266 -7.68 18.43 0.97
C GLU A 266 -9.01 17.74 1.30
N GLY A 267 -9.81 18.34 2.19
CA GLY A 267 -11.17 17.90 2.52
C GLY A 267 -11.32 16.39 2.75
N LEU A 268 -12.16 15.73 1.92
CA LEU A 268 -12.46 14.30 2.00
C LEU A 268 -11.64 13.44 1.00
N TRP A 269 -10.53 13.94 0.48
CA TRP A 269 -9.65 13.17 -0.40
C TRP A 269 -9.39 11.75 0.16
N PRO A 270 -9.51 10.67 -0.64
CA PRO A 270 -9.38 9.30 -0.13
C PRO A 270 -8.04 9.03 0.54
N HIS A 271 -8.08 8.42 1.72
CA HIS A 271 -6.90 8.09 2.54
C HIS A 271 -7.22 7.06 3.62
N ALA A 272 -6.17 6.53 4.25
CA ALA A 272 -6.25 5.82 5.51
C ALA A 272 -5.55 6.61 6.62
N SER A 273 -6.10 6.54 7.83
CA SER A 273 -5.54 7.20 9.00
C SER A 273 -6.16 6.61 10.26
N ARG A 274 -6.19 7.41 11.32
CA ARG A 274 -6.78 7.11 12.61
C ARG A 274 -7.56 8.30 13.15
N LEU A 275 -8.51 8.02 14.02
CA LEU A 275 -9.10 9.03 14.88
C LEU A 275 -8.04 9.55 15.88
N ILE A 276 -8.07 10.85 16.19
CA ILE A 276 -7.14 11.47 17.15
C ILE A 276 -7.34 10.84 18.55
N HIS A 277 -8.61 10.66 18.91
CA HIS A 277 -9.02 9.90 20.07
C HIS A 277 -9.85 8.70 19.58
N PRO A 278 -9.49 7.47 19.99
CA PRO A 278 -10.30 6.30 19.68
C PRO A 278 -11.75 6.51 20.11
N PHE A 279 -12.68 6.20 19.23
CA PHE A 279 -14.11 6.32 19.51
C PHE A 279 -14.57 5.09 20.28
N SER A 280 -15.08 5.27 21.49
CA SER A 280 -15.62 4.16 22.27
C SER A 280 -16.97 3.72 21.70
N LEU A 281 -17.04 2.46 21.29
CA LEU A 281 -18.29 1.82 20.86
C LEU A 281 -19.07 1.24 22.05
N GLY A 282 -18.47 1.20 23.25
CA GLY A 282 -19.01 0.54 24.43
C GLY A 282 -18.40 -0.86 24.63
N GLY A 283 -18.61 -1.44 25.82
CA GLY A 283 -18.11 -2.79 26.13
C GLY A 283 -16.58 -2.96 26.12
N GLY A 284 -15.83 -1.86 26.19
CA GLY A 284 -14.37 -1.87 26.04
C GLY A 284 -13.88 -1.95 24.59
N ILE A 285 -14.77 -1.80 23.60
CA ILE A 285 -14.45 -1.81 22.18
C ILE A 285 -14.30 -0.39 21.64
N PHE A 286 -13.34 -0.19 20.74
CA PHE A 286 -12.98 1.09 20.16
C PHE A 286 -12.83 1.02 18.64
N ALA A 287 -13.30 2.06 17.94
CA ALA A 287 -12.90 2.34 16.56
C ALA A 287 -11.74 3.35 16.58
N SER A 288 -10.71 3.14 15.76
CA SER A 288 -9.55 4.03 15.69
C SER A 288 -9.05 4.16 14.26
N ASP A 289 -8.47 3.10 13.73
CA ASP A 289 -7.91 3.06 12.39
C ASP A 289 -9.06 3.02 11.39
N TYR A 290 -8.94 3.80 10.33
CA TYR A 290 -9.92 3.85 9.26
C TYR A 290 -9.28 4.01 7.90
N GLN A 291 -10.00 3.55 6.88
CA GLN A 291 -9.88 4.08 5.52
C GLN A 291 -11.17 4.75 5.10
N ILE A 292 -11.05 5.80 4.29
CA ILE A 292 -12.17 6.52 3.71
C ILE A 292 -11.96 6.71 2.21
N THR A 293 -13.03 6.47 1.44
CA THR A 293 -13.04 6.76 0.01
C THR A 293 -14.43 7.20 -0.47
N GLY A 294 -14.46 7.97 -1.55
CA GLY A 294 -15.69 8.38 -2.21
C GLY A 294 -16.25 7.27 -3.08
N MET A 295 -17.58 7.26 -3.22
CA MET A 295 -18.31 6.38 -4.12
C MET A 295 -18.79 7.18 -5.32
N GLU A 296 -18.06 7.01 -6.43
CA GLU A 296 -18.47 7.52 -7.74
C GLU A 296 -19.56 6.61 -8.34
N SER A 297 -19.29 6.02 -9.51
CA SER A 297 -20.18 5.06 -10.18
C SER A 297 -19.74 3.60 -10.03
N GLU A 298 -18.59 3.35 -9.40
CA GLU A 298 -18.04 2.01 -9.24
C GLU A 298 -17.24 1.84 -7.93
N LEU A 299 -17.08 0.57 -7.54
CA LEU A 299 -16.22 0.14 -6.43
C LEU A 299 -15.05 -0.65 -7.00
N THR A 300 -13.85 -0.46 -6.47
CA THR A 300 -12.63 -1.17 -6.88
C THR A 300 -11.95 -1.83 -5.69
N LEU A 301 -11.33 -2.99 -5.92
CA LEU A 301 -10.70 -3.80 -4.87
C LEU A 301 -9.35 -3.23 -4.42
N GLY A 302 -8.53 -2.73 -5.34
CA GLY A 302 -7.11 -2.42 -5.12
C GLY A 302 -6.81 -1.65 -3.83
N THR A 303 -7.28 -0.41 -3.75
CA THR A 303 -7.10 0.45 -2.57
C THR A 303 -7.76 -0.15 -1.33
N TYR A 304 -8.99 -0.66 -1.45
CA TYR A 304 -9.72 -1.21 -0.31
C TYR A 304 -8.96 -2.40 0.33
N CYS A 305 -8.48 -3.32 -0.48
CA CYS A 305 -7.69 -4.48 -0.05
C CYS A 305 -6.33 -4.07 0.52
N HIS A 306 -5.66 -3.07 -0.07
CA HIS A 306 -4.40 -2.51 0.44
C HIS A 306 -4.56 -1.97 1.87
N GLU A 307 -5.55 -1.10 2.11
CA GLU A 307 -5.76 -0.54 3.45
C GLU A 307 -6.18 -1.59 4.48
N ASN A 308 -6.98 -2.57 4.05
CA ASN A 308 -7.34 -3.68 4.92
C ASN A 308 -6.14 -4.61 5.18
N GLY A 309 -5.15 -4.68 4.29
CA GLY A 309 -3.87 -5.34 4.54
C GLY A 309 -3.14 -4.75 5.74
N HIS A 310 -3.06 -3.41 5.84
CA HIS A 310 -2.53 -2.73 7.02
C HIS A 310 -3.35 -3.06 8.27
N MET A 311 -4.64 -2.77 8.23
CA MET A 311 -5.54 -2.83 9.38
C MET A 311 -5.67 -4.25 9.96
N LEU A 312 -5.80 -5.27 9.10
CA LEU A 312 -5.98 -6.67 9.50
C LEU A 312 -4.65 -7.36 9.80
N CYS A 313 -3.65 -7.18 8.94
CA CYS A 313 -2.45 -8.02 8.92
C CYS A 313 -1.19 -7.33 9.43
N ASP A 314 -1.27 -6.06 9.80
CA ASP A 314 -0.13 -5.23 10.19
C ASP A 314 0.94 -5.17 9.09
N PHE A 315 0.53 -5.36 7.83
CA PHE A 315 1.44 -5.27 6.69
C PHE A 315 2.00 -3.85 6.60
N PRO A 316 3.30 -3.67 6.38
CA PRO A 316 3.86 -2.38 6.02
C PRO A 316 3.59 -2.09 4.55
N ASP A 317 3.74 -0.83 4.20
CA ASP A 317 4.04 -0.47 2.83
C ASP A 317 5.44 -0.92 2.45
N LEU A 318 5.53 -1.53 1.27
CA LEU A 318 6.77 -2.01 0.67
C LEU A 318 7.25 -1.10 -0.46
N TYR A 319 6.62 0.08 -0.63
CA TYR A 319 7.13 1.19 -1.43
C TYR A 319 7.88 2.20 -0.57
N ASP A 320 8.60 3.12 -1.22
CA ASP A 320 9.31 4.20 -0.56
C ASP A 320 8.42 5.44 -0.35
N TYR A 321 8.26 5.86 0.91
CA TYR A 321 7.60 7.12 1.28
C TYR A 321 8.47 8.38 1.04
N GLY A 322 9.75 8.23 0.66
CA GLY A 322 10.69 9.28 0.24
C GLY A 322 10.15 10.12 -0.92
N SER A 323 10.71 11.25 -1.38
CA SER A 323 9.90 12.20 -2.20
C SER A 323 9.86 12.00 -3.72
N PRO A 324 8.79 12.47 -4.42
CA PRO A 324 8.59 12.28 -5.86
C PRO A 324 9.77 12.79 -6.71
N GLY A 325 10.23 11.97 -7.65
CA GLY A 325 11.44 12.19 -8.45
C GLY A 325 12.73 11.64 -7.82
N ILE A 326 12.66 11.18 -6.57
CA ILE A 326 13.74 10.55 -5.80
C ILE A 326 13.11 9.48 -4.89
N ARG A 327 12.43 8.49 -5.48
CA ARG A 327 11.82 7.36 -4.76
C ARG A 327 12.25 6.08 -5.41
N SER A 328 12.51 5.06 -4.63
CA SER A 328 12.45 3.70 -5.15
C SER A 328 11.00 3.29 -5.48
N GLY A 329 10.85 2.40 -6.46
CA GLY A 329 9.64 1.64 -6.73
C GLY A 329 9.29 0.59 -5.68
N GLY A 330 10.14 0.39 -4.66
CA GLY A 330 9.99 -0.63 -3.63
C GLY A 330 10.06 -2.03 -4.23
N VAL A 331 9.07 -2.86 -3.90
CA VAL A 331 8.86 -4.16 -4.56
C VAL A 331 7.97 -4.08 -5.81
N GLY A 332 7.64 -2.87 -6.25
CA GLY A 332 6.91 -2.59 -7.48
C GLY A 332 5.53 -3.24 -7.59
N ALA A 333 5.20 -3.65 -8.81
CA ALA A 333 3.94 -4.26 -9.20
C ALA A 333 3.75 -5.66 -8.62
N PHE A 334 4.78 -6.26 -8.02
CA PHE A 334 4.75 -7.65 -7.53
C PHE A 334 4.09 -7.82 -6.17
N CYS A 335 3.62 -6.75 -5.52
CA CYS A 335 2.92 -6.84 -4.23
C CYS A 335 1.77 -5.84 -4.12
N LEU A 336 0.62 -6.29 -3.57
CA LEU A 336 -0.50 -5.42 -3.21
C LEU A 336 -0.06 -4.24 -2.32
N MET A 337 0.86 -4.46 -1.37
CA MET A 337 1.37 -3.42 -0.45
C MET A 337 2.40 -2.48 -1.10
N CYS A 338 2.37 -2.39 -2.43
CA CYS A 338 3.22 -1.56 -3.25
C CYS A 338 2.41 -1.07 -4.48
N ALA A 339 2.96 -1.15 -5.69
CA ALA A 339 2.23 -0.72 -6.90
C ALA A 339 1.19 -1.74 -7.37
N GLY A 340 1.24 -2.98 -6.88
CA GLY A 340 0.38 -4.10 -7.31
C GLY A 340 -1.13 -3.88 -7.13
N SER A 341 -1.54 -2.98 -6.23
CA SER A 341 -2.94 -2.58 -6.07
C SER A 341 -3.50 -1.77 -7.25
N ASN A 342 -2.62 -1.17 -8.07
CA ASN A 342 -2.99 -0.23 -9.14
C ASN A 342 -2.73 -0.74 -10.55
N VAL A 343 -2.08 -1.89 -10.69
CA VAL A 343 -1.82 -2.48 -12.01
C VAL A 343 -3.13 -2.87 -12.69
N GLU A 344 -4.06 -3.41 -11.90
CA GLU A 344 -5.46 -3.63 -12.27
C GLU A 344 -6.32 -3.47 -11.01
N GLU A 345 -6.89 -2.28 -10.80
CA GLU A 345 -7.61 -1.92 -9.56
C GLU A 345 -8.82 -2.85 -9.27
N LYS A 346 -9.36 -3.52 -10.29
CA LYS A 346 -10.48 -4.47 -10.17
C LYS A 346 -10.04 -5.92 -9.95
N ASN A 347 -8.74 -6.20 -10.12
CA ASN A 347 -8.12 -7.50 -9.87
C ASN A 347 -6.69 -7.30 -9.32
N PRO A 348 -6.55 -6.78 -8.09
CA PRO A 348 -5.24 -6.54 -7.52
C PRO A 348 -4.49 -7.86 -7.32
N VAL A 349 -3.17 -7.81 -7.51
CA VAL A 349 -2.24 -8.94 -7.41
C VAL A 349 -2.11 -9.44 -5.97
N HIS A 350 -1.47 -10.59 -5.77
CA HIS A 350 -1.17 -11.08 -4.42
C HIS A 350 -0.19 -10.16 -3.67
N VAL A 351 -0.21 -10.19 -2.33
CA VAL A 351 0.96 -9.77 -1.55
C VAL A 351 2.12 -10.75 -1.79
N GLY A 352 3.37 -10.28 -1.70
CA GLY A 352 4.55 -11.15 -1.83
C GLY A 352 4.66 -12.17 -0.69
N ALA A 353 5.41 -13.23 -0.93
CA ALA A 353 5.53 -14.34 0.01
C ALA A 353 6.07 -13.97 1.40
N TYR A 354 6.87 -12.90 1.51
CA TYR A 354 7.24 -12.31 2.80
C TYR A 354 6.01 -12.02 3.68
N LEU A 355 5.04 -11.29 3.14
CA LEU A 355 3.86 -10.87 3.90
C LEU A 355 2.90 -12.04 4.16
N LYS A 356 2.78 -12.97 3.20
CA LYS A 356 2.02 -14.21 3.41
C LYS A 356 2.64 -15.04 4.55
N TYR A 357 3.96 -15.19 4.57
CA TYR A 357 4.68 -15.90 5.63
C TYR A 357 4.48 -15.23 6.99
N GLU A 358 4.67 -13.91 7.06
CA GLU A 358 4.49 -13.12 8.30
C GLU A 358 3.06 -13.15 8.85
N ALA A 359 2.04 -13.23 7.99
CA ALA A 359 0.64 -13.38 8.38
C ALA A 359 0.29 -14.80 8.87
N GLY A 360 1.19 -15.77 8.72
CA GLY A 360 0.95 -17.17 9.01
C GLY A 360 0.15 -17.89 7.91
N TRP A 361 0.25 -17.41 6.67
CA TRP A 361 -0.50 -17.96 5.53
C TRP A 361 0.23 -19.04 4.74
N ALA A 362 1.48 -19.36 5.10
CA ALA A 362 2.23 -20.44 4.47
C ALA A 362 1.49 -21.79 4.61
N ASP A 363 1.29 -22.49 3.49
CA ASP A 363 0.96 -23.92 3.49
C ASP A 363 2.17 -24.74 3.89
N ALA A 364 3.35 -24.33 3.41
CA ALA A 364 4.64 -24.84 3.78
C ALA A 364 5.70 -23.74 3.67
N ALA A 365 6.65 -23.72 4.59
CA ALA A 365 7.89 -22.95 4.50
C ALA A 365 9.04 -23.94 4.61
N VAL A 366 9.52 -24.42 3.48
CA VAL A 366 10.50 -25.52 3.37
C VAL A 366 11.91 -24.94 3.45
N PRO A 367 12.72 -25.31 4.46
CA PRO A 367 14.11 -24.89 4.50
C PRO A 367 14.88 -25.37 3.29
N LEU A 368 15.60 -24.47 2.63
CA LEU A 368 16.46 -24.82 1.51
C LEU A 368 17.65 -25.66 1.98
N GLN A 369 17.92 -26.72 1.21
CA GLN A 369 19.00 -27.69 1.38
C GLN A 369 19.45 -28.11 -0.02
N PRO A 370 20.67 -28.62 -0.20
CA PRO A 370 21.09 -29.13 -1.51
C PRO A 370 20.12 -30.20 -2.05
N GLY A 371 19.60 -29.99 -3.25
CA GLY A 371 18.56 -30.85 -3.83
C GLY A 371 17.70 -30.17 -4.89
N ASN A 372 16.68 -30.89 -5.35
CA ASN A 372 15.74 -30.41 -6.37
C ASN A 372 14.40 -30.06 -5.72
N PHE A 373 13.83 -28.91 -6.13
CA PHE A 373 12.56 -28.41 -5.62
C PHE A 373 11.60 -28.10 -6.77
N THR A 374 10.31 -27.97 -6.45
CA THR A 374 9.27 -27.56 -7.40
C THR A 374 8.42 -26.48 -6.76
N ALA A 375 8.54 -25.24 -7.22
CA ALA A 375 7.73 -24.11 -6.78
C ALA A 375 6.44 -24.03 -7.60
N ARG A 376 5.28 -24.01 -6.92
CA ARG A 376 3.96 -24.00 -7.55
C ARG A 376 3.32 -22.62 -7.41
N ALA A 377 2.79 -22.09 -8.50
CA ALA A 377 2.05 -20.84 -8.44
C ALA A 377 0.65 -21.06 -7.85
N GLY A 378 0.07 -20.01 -7.27
CA GLY A 378 -1.27 -20.06 -6.67
C GLY A 378 -1.38 -20.87 -5.37
N THR A 379 -0.24 -21.32 -4.82
CA THR A 379 -0.15 -21.90 -3.48
C THR A 379 0.61 -20.94 -2.56
N ASN A 380 0.57 -21.19 -1.26
CA ASN A 380 1.45 -20.53 -0.29
C ASN A 380 2.57 -21.49 0.15
N GLU A 381 3.15 -22.22 -0.80
CA GLU A 381 4.37 -23.04 -0.61
C GLU A 381 5.60 -22.17 -0.89
N PHE A 382 6.45 -22.02 0.12
CA PHE A 382 7.64 -21.20 0.07
C PHE A 382 8.89 -22.01 0.36
N PHE A 383 10.02 -21.60 -0.22
CA PHE A 383 11.33 -22.12 0.15
C PHE A 383 12.15 -21.02 0.82
N ILE A 384 12.76 -21.32 1.96
CA ILE A 384 13.40 -20.31 2.81
C ILE A 384 14.85 -20.67 3.12
N LEU A 385 15.75 -19.69 3.05
CA LEU A 385 17.09 -19.77 3.61
C LEU A 385 17.25 -18.67 4.66
N GLU A 386 17.41 -19.05 5.92
CA GLU A 386 17.56 -18.10 7.02
C GLU A 386 19.03 -17.87 7.37
N LYS A 387 19.44 -16.59 7.47
CA LYS A 387 20.68 -16.22 8.16
C LYS A 387 20.46 -16.23 9.67
N ASN A 388 19.34 -15.66 10.08
CA ASN A 388 18.89 -15.52 11.46
C ASN A 388 17.39 -15.19 11.47
N SER A 389 16.82 -14.85 12.64
CA SER A 389 15.39 -14.59 12.79
C SER A 389 14.89 -13.28 12.14
N THR A 390 15.77 -12.47 11.56
CA THR A 390 15.41 -11.19 10.93
C THR A 390 15.75 -11.15 9.45
N GLU A 391 16.89 -11.72 9.06
CA GLU A 391 17.38 -11.72 7.67
C GLU A 391 17.30 -13.11 7.02
N TYR A 392 16.65 -13.20 5.86
CA TYR A 392 16.45 -14.46 5.12
C TYR A 392 16.09 -14.23 3.64
N PHE A 393 16.30 -15.26 2.81
CA PHE A 393 15.75 -15.33 1.45
C PHE A 393 14.49 -16.19 1.45
N LEU A 394 13.50 -15.80 0.65
CA LEU A 394 12.24 -16.53 0.51
C LEU A 394 11.83 -16.61 -0.96
N LEU A 395 11.52 -17.81 -1.44
CA LEU A 395 11.22 -18.09 -2.85
C LEU A 395 9.74 -18.45 -3.01
N GLU A 396 9.09 -17.90 -4.05
CA GLU A 396 7.76 -18.32 -4.51
C GLU A 396 7.69 -18.32 -6.04
N ASN A 397 6.79 -19.11 -6.63
CA ASN A 397 6.49 -19.03 -8.06
C ASN A 397 5.32 -18.06 -8.29
N ARG A 398 5.53 -17.04 -9.12
CA ARG A 398 4.52 -16.09 -9.57
C ARG A 398 4.22 -16.34 -11.04
N HIS A 399 2.97 -16.68 -11.36
CA HIS A 399 2.53 -16.96 -12.71
C HIS A 399 1.38 -16.03 -13.09
N GLN A 400 1.44 -15.43 -14.29
CA GLN A 400 0.45 -14.49 -14.83
C GLN A 400 -0.93 -15.15 -15.06
N SER A 401 -1.62 -15.45 -13.96
CA SER A 401 -2.91 -16.12 -13.91
C SER A 401 -3.67 -15.71 -12.65
N GLY A 402 -5.00 -15.81 -12.69
CA GLY A 402 -5.84 -15.43 -11.53
C GLY A 402 -5.65 -13.97 -11.14
N ARG A 403 -5.33 -13.71 -9.86
CA ARG A 403 -5.02 -12.34 -9.38
C ARG A 403 -3.71 -11.79 -9.91
N ASP A 404 -2.74 -12.65 -10.22
CA ASP A 404 -1.44 -12.25 -10.74
C ASP A 404 -1.43 -12.09 -12.27
N ALA A 405 -2.59 -12.16 -12.94
CA ALA A 405 -2.71 -12.06 -14.40
C ALA A 405 -2.16 -10.75 -14.99
N SER A 406 -2.06 -9.69 -14.18
CA SER A 406 -1.56 -8.38 -14.57
C SER A 406 -0.11 -8.12 -14.15
N LEU A 407 0.58 -9.08 -13.51
CA LEU A 407 2.00 -8.91 -13.18
C LEU A 407 2.82 -8.60 -14.43
N PRO A 408 3.88 -7.77 -14.33
CA PRO A 408 4.73 -7.47 -15.48
C PRO A 408 5.57 -8.66 -15.94
N ASP A 409 5.86 -9.62 -15.05
CA ASP A 409 6.62 -10.84 -15.35
C ASP A 409 6.03 -12.09 -14.68
N ALA A 410 6.46 -13.27 -15.13
CA ALA A 410 6.16 -14.58 -14.55
C ALA A 410 7.44 -15.39 -14.37
N GLY A 411 7.63 -15.98 -13.18
CA GLY A 411 8.82 -16.75 -12.86
C GLY A 411 8.97 -17.04 -11.38
N LEU A 412 10.16 -17.47 -11.01
CA LEU A 412 10.56 -17.62 -9.62
C LEU A 412 10.90 -16.23 -9.05
N ALA A 413 10.09 -15.76 -8.11
CA ALA A 413 10.38 -14.56 -7.32
C ALA A 413 11.27 -14.94 -6.13
N ILE A 414 12.35 -14.18 -5.95
CA ILE A 414 13.28 -14.33 -4.83
C ILE A 414 13.21 -13.05 -4.00
N TRP A 415 12.73 -13.17 -2.76
CA TRP A 415 12.60 -12.08 -1.82
C TRP A 415 13.78 -12.09 -0.85
N HIS A 416 14.53 -10.98 -0.75
CA HIS A 416 15.52 -10.78 0.32
C HIS A 416 14.90 -9.93 1.41
N VAL A 417 14.70 -10.53 2.58
CA VAL A 417 14.03 -9.90 3.70
C VAL A 417 15.03 -9.62 4.81
N ASP A 418 14.97 -8.41 5.38
CA ASP A 418 15.43 -8.13 6.74
C ASP A 418 14.36 -7.34 7.49
N VAL A 419 13.64 -7.99 8.42
CA VAL A 419 12.52 -7.35 9.14
C VAL A 419 12.94 -6.15 10.01
N LEU A 420 14.23 -5.85 10.12
CA LEU A 420 14.76 -4.64 10.77
C LEU A 420 15.17 -3.53 9.81
N GLY A 421 15.19 -3.79 8.50
CA GLY A 421 15.40 -2.83 7.41
C GLY A 421 14.22 -1.88 7.20
N SER A 422 14.21 -1.12 6.11
CA SER A 422 13.11 -0.21 5.77
C SER A 422 13.01 -0.03 4.27
N ASN A 423 11.81 -0.13 3.69
CA ASN A 423 11.59 0.08 2.25
C ASN A 423 11.83 1.53 1.76
N SER A 424 12.24 2.43 2.65
CA SER A 424 12.81 3.76 2.32
C SER A 424 14.34 3.80 2.30
N ARG A 425 15.01 2.64 2.33
CA ARG A 425 16.48 2.51 2.35
C ARG A 425 16.98 1.69 1.16
N GLU A 426 16.92 2.31 0.00
CA GLU A 426 17.25 1.74 -1.32
C GLU A 426 18.74 1.49 -1.59
N GLN A 427 19.62 1.72 -0.61
CA GLN A 427 21.06 1.78 -0.85
C GLN A 427 21.73 0.40 -0.99
N MET A 428 21.02 -0.69 -0.66
CA MET A 428 21.53 -2.06 -0.73
C MET A 428 22.85 -2.26 0.04
N THR A 429 22.93 -1.70 1.25
CA THR A 429 24.12 -1.79 2.12
C THR A 429 23.74 -2.30 3.50
N LEU A 430 24.70 -2.88 4.24
CA LEU A 430 24.53 -3.29 5.64
C LEU A 430 23.85 -2.24 6.54
N ALA A 431 24.23 -0.97 6.37
CA ALA A 431 23.73 0.10 7.22
C ALA A 431 22.37 0.66 6.74
N SER A 432 22.03 0.44 5.46
CA SER A 432 20.87 1.03 4.81
C SER A 432 20.41 0.14 3.65
N HIS A 433 19.37 -0.65 3.92
CA HIS A 433 18.75 -1.61 3.01
C HIS A 433 17.26 -1.77 3.30
N TYR A 434 16.55 -2.37 2.35
CA TYR A 434 15.13 -2.65 2.45
C TYR A 434 14.77 -3.61 3.57
N GLU A 435 13.52 -3.49 3.99
CA GLU A 435 12.93 -4.55 4.79
C GLU A 435 12.59 -5.76 3.92
N CYS A 436 12.07 -5.53 2.72
CA CYS A 436 11.85 -6.55 1.71
C CYS A 436 12.28 -6.02 0.34
N SER A 437 13.15 -6.77 -0.33
CA SER A 437 13.61 -6.54 -1.70
C SER A 437 13.14 -7.68 -2.60
N LEU A 438 12.77 -7.36 -3.85
CA LEU A 438 12.67 -8.36 -4.91
C LEU A 438 14.00 -8.39 -5.65
N GLU A 439 14.67 -9.54 -5.65
CA GLU A 439 15.91 -9.71 -6.40
C GLU A 439 15.59 -9.72 -7.90
N GLN A 440 15.80 -8.59 -8.57
CA GLN A 440 15.48 -8.41 -10.00
C GLN A 440 16.44 -9.22 -10.87
N ALA A 441 15.93 -10.21 -11.59
CA ALA A 441 16.75 -11.20 -12.28
C ALA A 441 17.71 -10.62 -13.34
N ASP A 442 17.38 -9.47 -13.91
CA ASP A 442 18.21 -8.77 -14.89
C ASP A 442 19.43 -8.05 -14.28
N GLY A 443 19.37 -7.70 -13.00
CA GLY A 443 20.39 -6.93 -12.29
C GLY A 443 20.39 -5.43 -12.59
N GLU A 444 19.30 -4.89 -13.16
CA GLU A 444 19.19 -3.47 -13.47
C GLU A 444 18.77 -2.63 -12.26
N PHE A 445 18.11 -3.22 -11.25
CA PHE A 445 17.70 -2.53 -10.02
C PHE A 445 16.83 -1.30 -10.31
N ASP A 446 15.96 -1.41 -11.31
CA ASP A 446 15.12 -0.30 -11.75
C ASP A 446 14.11 0.12 -10.69
N MET A 447 13.64 -0.83 -9.88
CA MET A 447 12.80 -0.51 -8.73
C MET A 447 13.62 0.27 -7.69
N GLU A 448 14.80 -0.17 -7.25
CA GLU A 448 15.63 0.58 -6.29
C GLU A 448 16.01 1.96 -6.79
N ARG A 449 16.25 2.08 -8.11
CA ARG A 449 16.59 3.33 -8.79
C ARG A 449 15.38 4.23 -9.08
N GLY A 450 14.16 3.75 -8.84
CA GLY A 450 12.95 4.54 -9.04
C GLY A 450 12.55 4.77 -10.49
N GLN A 451 13.02 3.93 -11.40
CA GLN A 451 12.80 4.11 -12.84
C GLN A 451 11.44 3.57 -13.27
N GLN A 452 11.00 2.46 -12.66
CA GLN A 452 9.73 1.79 -12.93
C GLN A 452 9.31 0.93 -11.72
N PHE A 453 8.12 0.33 -11.79
CA PHE A 453 7.61 -0.60 -10.78
C PHE A 453 7.77 -2.07 -11.20
N GLY A 454 8.77 -2.35 -12.04
CA GLY A 454 9.08 -3.65 -12.60
C GLY A 454 8.69 -3.82 -14.06
N ASP A 455 9.32 -4.79 -14.72
CA ASP A 455 9.13 -5.15 -16.12
C ASP A 455 9.13 -6.68 -16.34
N ASP A 456 9.22 -7.10 -17.60
CA ASP A 456 9.15 -8.50 -18.05
C ASP A 456 10.48 -9.29 -17.88
N ARG A 457 11.41 -8.79 -17.06
CA ARG A 457 12.75 -9.38 -16.86
C ARG A 457 13.17 -9.52 -15.40
N ASP A 458 12.28 -9.19 -14.47
CA ASP A 458 12.57 -9.14 -13.04
C ASP A 458 12.52 -10.51 -12.33
N LEU A 459 11.85 -11.52 -12.89
CA LEU A 459 11.71 -12.86 -12.30
C LEU A 459 12.59 -13.90 -13.00
N PHE A 460 13.03 -14.91 -12.24
CA PHE A 460 13.95 -15.93 -12.74
C PHE A 460 13.21 -17.08 -13.45
N HIS A 461 13.67 -17.46 -14.64
CA HIS A 461 13.15 -18.62 -15.39
C HIS A 461 14.10 -19.08 -16.52
N ALA A 462 13.91 -20.33 -16.98
CA ALA A 462 14.61 -20.85 -18.16
C ALA A 462 14.30 -20.03 -19.41
N GLY A 463 15.34 -19.74 -20.20
CA GLY A 463 15.24 -18.91 -21.41
C GLY A 463 15.53 -17.43 -21.18
N TRP A 464 15.73 -16.99 -19.93
CA TRP A 464 16.18 -15.65 -19.57
C TRP A 464 17.32 -15.69 -18.54
N LYS A 465 16.98 -15.80 -17.26
CA LYS A 465 17.90 -15.85 -16.11
C LYS A 465 17.50 -17.02 -15.23
N ASP A 466 18.26 -18.09 -15.32
CA ASP A 466 17.91 -19.40 -14.74
C ASP A 466 18.82 -19.81 -13.56
N ALA A 467 19.55 -18.85 -13.00
CA ALA A 467 20.42 -19.05 -11.85
C ALA A 467 20.50 -17.80 -10.96
N PHE A 468 20.70 -18.02 -9.65
CA PHE A 468 20.93 -17.00 -8.64
C PHE A 468 21.97 -17.51 -7.64
N SER A 469 23.08 -16.79 -7.46
CA SER A 469 24.19 -17.22 -6.59
C SER A 469 24.98 -16.02 -6.05
N GLY A 470 25.99 -16.28 -5.21
CA GLY A 470 26.88 -15.23 -4.71
C GLY A 470 27.73 -14.55 -5.80
N THR A 471 27.69 -15.04 -7.04
CA THR A 471 28.43 -14.50 -8.19
C THR A 471 27.55 -13.89 -9.28
N THR A 472 26.22 -13.99 -9.15
CA THR A 472 25.28 -13.32 -10.07
C THR A 472 25.10 -11.85 -9.70
N VAL A 473 24.44 -11.10 -10.57
CA VAL A 473 23.90 -9.77 -10.27
C VAL A 473 22.39 -9.85 -10.52
N PRO A 474 21.55 -9.68 -9.50
CA PRO A 474 21.89 -9.54 -8.08
C PRO A 474 22.57 -10.79 -7.51
N SER A 475 23.31 -10.62 -6.40
CA SER A 475 24.03 -11.70 -5.74
C SER A 475 23.26 -12.23 -4.54
N SER A 476 23.38 -13.52 -4.23
CA SER A 476 22.77 -14.11 -3.04
C SER A 476 23.49 -13.80 -1.71
N ASN A 477 24.36 -12.78 -1.66
CA ASN A 477 25.05 -12.42 -0.42
C ASN A 477 24.09 -11.73 0.57
N TRP A 478 24.36 -11.87 1.86
CA TRP A 478 23.65 -11.12 2.89
C TRP A 478 23.97 -9.62 2.82
N TRP A 479 23.19 -8.77 3.49
CA TRP A 479 23.39 -7.32 3.49
C TRP A 479 24.75 -6.89 4.07
N ASP A 480 25.36 -7.72 4.92
CA ASP A 480 26.74 -7.50 5.43
C ASP A 480 27.85 -7.91 4.44
N GLY A 481 27.48 -8.36 3.24
CA GLY A 481 28.39 -8.83 2.20
C GLY A 481 28.94 -10.23 2.43
N THR A 482 28.55 -10.92 3.51
CA THR A 482 28.96 -12.31 3.73
C THR A 482 28.19 -13.24 2.81
N ALA A 483 28.85 -14.32 2.38
CA ALA A 483 28.23 -15.31 1.51
C ALA A 483 27.10 -16.04 2.27
N SER A 484 25.91 -16.13 1.66
CA SER A 484 24.82 -16.96 2.19
C SER A 484 25.03 -18.44 1.98
N GLY A 485 25.86 -18.81 0.99
CA GLY A 485 25.99 -20.17 0.49
C GLY A 485 24.87 -20.58 -0.46
N LEU A 486 23.86 -19.74 -0.71
CA LEU A 486 22.77 -20.05 -1.61
C LEU A 486 23.24 -20.04 -3.06
N THR A 487 23.13 -21.18 -3.72
CA THR A 487 23.25 -21.31 -5.17
C THR A 487 22.02 -22.00 -5.72
N ILE A 488 21.25 -21.28 -6.53
CA ILE A 488 20.11 -21.80 -7.28
C ILE A 488 20.51 -21.85 -8.74
N LYS A 489 20.24 -22.97 -9.40
CA LYS A 489 20.48 -23.17 -10.83
C LYS A 489 19.41 -24.04 -11.45
N ASP A 490 19.48 -24.20 -12.77
CA ASP A 490 18.56 -25.01 -13.56
C ASP A 490 17.09 -24.62 -13.29
N ILE A 491 16.83 -23.32 -13.08
CA ILE A 491 15.46 -22.83 -12.87
C ILE A 491 14.67 -23.07 -14.16
N GLY A 492 13.57 -23.81 -14.03
CA GLY A 492 12.73 -24.23 -15.15
C GLY A 492 11.99 -23.07 -15.85
N PRO A 493 11.29 -23.35 -16.94
CA PRO A 493 10.52 -22.34 -17.67
C PRO A 493 9.39 -21.78 -16.81
N ALA A 494 9.06 -20.49 -17.00
CA ALA A 494 7.95 -19.84 -16.34
C ALA A 494 6.63 -20.58 -16.62
N GLY A 495 5.83 -20.80 -15.58
CA GLY A 495 4.61 -21.59 -15.67
C GLY A 495 3.98 -21.89 -14.31
N PRO A 496 2.88 -22.65 -14.27
CA PRO A 496 2.19 -22.99 -13.01
C PRO A 496 3.05 -23.83 -12.04
N ALA A 497 4.13 -24.45 -12.53
CA ALA A 497 5.15 -25.10 -11.71
C ALA A 497 6.55 -24.86 -12.31
N ILE A 498 7.49 -24.48 -11.47
CA ILE A 498 8.91 -24.25 -11.82
C ILE A 498 9.76 -25.22 -11.01
N THR A 499 10.63 -25.98 -11.68
CA THR A 499 11.65 -26.80 -11.01
C THR A 499 12.91 -25.98 -10.79
N LEU A 500 13.66 -26.24 -9.72
CA LEU A 500 14.97 -25.63 -9.49
C LEU A 500 15.90 -26.58 -8.74
N SER A 501 17.20 -26.41 -8.92
CA SER A 501 18.26 -27.11 -8.19
C SER A 501 18.93 -26.16 -7.21
N VAL A 502 19.17 -26.61 -5.98
CA VAL A 502 19.94 -25.90 -4.96
C VAL A 502 21.19 -26.70 -4.61
N GLU A 503 22.33 -26.01 -4.47
CA GLU A 503 23.63 -26.61 -4.14
C GLU A 503 24.24 -26.11 -2.83
#